data_AF-A0A4S1WAY7-F1
#
_entry.id   AF-A0A4S1WAY7-F1
#
_cell.length_a   1.000
_cell.length_b   1.000
_cell.length_c   1.000
_cell.angle_alpha   90.00
_cell.angle_beta   90.00
_cell.angle_gamma   90.00
#
_symmetry.space_group_name_H-M   'P 1'
#
loop_
_entity.id
_entity.type
_entity.pdbx_description
1 polymer ?
#
loop_
_entity_poly.entity_id
_entity_poly.type
_entity_poly.pdbx_seq_one_letter_code
_entity_poly.pdbx_strand_id
1 'polypeptide(L)'
;MAIHRYHHPMDGLMIHAGACDFCDHQGWLGFYLCGDQETIVLLCDECDTVYSSPLDKNRGNPTRLSDAPEYRVEALNVSIAGGRDATRAEVAAKGWGAYVEGEYAYHVKGRGRP
;
A
#
# COMPACT_ATOMS: atom_id res chain seq x y z
N MET A 1 0.71 1.95 43.47
CA MET A 1 -0.15 1.56 42.34
C MET A 1 0.48 2.11 41.07
N ALA A 2 1.23 1.28 40.34
CA ALA A 2 1.84 1.67 39.08
C ALA A 2 0.96 1.17 37.94
N ILE A 3 0.34 2.11 37.22
CA ILE A 3 -0.35 1.84 35.95
C ILE A 3 0.72 1.52 34.90
N HIS A 4 0.93 0.23 34.64
CA HIS A 4 1.65 -0.22 33.46
C HIS A 4 0.85 0.23 32.22
N ARG A 5 1.23 1.38 31.65
CA ARG A 5 0.83 1.73 30.29
C ARG A 5 1.52 0.72 29.38
N TYR A 6 0.76 -0.27 28.93
CA TYR A 6 1.18 -1.19 27.89
C TYR A 6 1.61 -0.38 26.67
N HIS A 7 2.91 -0.39 26.39
CA HIS A 7 3.49 0.07 25.14
C HIS A 7 3.02 -0.94 24.08
N HIS A 8 1.88 -0.68 23.44
CA HIS A 8 1.55 -1.40 22.21
C HIS A 8 2.61 -0.97 21.18
N PRO A 9 3.42 -1.90 20.62
CA PRO A 9 4.40 -1.54 19.61
C PRO A 9 3.64 -1.00 18.39
N MET A 10 3.93 0.24 18.01
CA MET A 10 3.43 0.87 16.78
C MET A 10 3.99 0.08 15.57
N ASP A 11 3.30 -0.97 15.15
CA ASP A 11 2.49 -0.98 13.93
C ASP A 11 3.00 -0.05 12.78
N GLY A 12 3.45 -0.69 11.69
CA GLY A 12 4.15 -0.18 10.50
C GLY A 12 3.87 1.26 10.02
N LEU A 13 4.87 1.82 9.33
CA LEU A 13 4.82 3.14 8.71
C LEU A 13 4.78 3.00 7.19
N MET A 14 3.74 3.55 6.57
CA MET A 14 3.51 3.52 5.14
C MET A 14 3.61 4.93 4.55
N ILE A 15 4.37 5.09 3.47
CA ILE A 15 4.32 6.32 2.66
C ILE A 15 3.09 6.22 1.78
N HIS A 16 2.26 7.27 1.75
CA HIS A 16 1.01 7.24 1.00
C HIS A 16 0.92 8.34 -0.06
N ALA A 17 0.13 8.03 -1.09
CA ALA A 17 -0.27 8.94 -2.15
C ALA A 17 -1.65 9.55 -1.88
N GLY A 18 -2.16 9.51 -0.66
CA GLY A 18 -3.44 10.13 -0.28
C GLY A 18 -4.54 9.13 0.05
N ALA A 19 -5.75 9.63 0.28
CA ALA A 19 -6.90 8.81 0.61
C ALA A 19 -7.41 8.00 -0.60
N CYS A 20 -8.08 6.89 -0.33
CA CYS A 20 -8.69 6.05 -1.36
C CYS A 20 -10.14 6.47 -1.63
N ASP A 21 -10.39 7.01 -2.81
CA ASP A 21 -11.73 7.46 -3.24
C ASP A 21 -12.71 6.29 -3.47
N PHE A 22 -12.21 5.06 -3.63
CA PHE A 22 -13.06 3.87 -3.85
C PHE A 22 -13.78 3.36 -2.60
N CYS A 23 -13.25 3.66 -1.42
CA CYS A 23 -13.82 3.24 -0.14
C CYS A 23 -14.34 4.43 0.68
N ASP A 24 -14.79 5.50 0.00
CA ASP A 24 -15.25 6.74 0.63
C ASP A 24 -14.21 7.31 1.62
N HIS A 25 -12.93 7.27 1.25
CA HIS A 25 -11.80 7.75 2.04
C HIS A 25 -11.58 7.02 3.39
N GLN A 26 -12.08 5.79 3.53
CA GLN A 26 -11.85 4.98 4.74
C GLN A 26 -10.40 4.47 4.85
N GLY A 27 -9.69 4.32 3.72
CA GLY A 27 -8.31 3.85 3.67
C GLY A 27 -7.35 4.80 2.96
N TRP A 28 -6.06 4.50 3.07
CA TRP A 28 -4.94 5.23 2.48
C TRP A 28 -4.28 4.40 1.36
N LEU A 29 -3.94 5.07 0.26
CA LEU A 29 -3.23 4.46 -0.86
C LEU A 29 -1.72 4.49 -0.60
N GLY A 30 -1.19 3.36 -0.13
CA GLY A 30 0.23 3.17 0.12
C GLY A 30 1.04 2.87 -1.12
N PHE A 31 2.28 3.35 -1.17
CA PHE A 31 3.25 2.84 -2.14
C PHE A 31 3.71 1.44 -1.69
N TYR A 32 3.39 0.42 -2.48
CA TYR A 32 3.65 -0.98 -2.15
C TYR A 32 4.58 -1.61 -3.19
N LEU A 33 5.71 -2.15 -2.73
CA LEU A 33 6.63 -2.95 -3.53
C LEU A 33 6.10 -4.38 -3.63
N CYS A 34 5.87 -4.83 -4.86
CA CYS A 34 5.32 -6.14 -5.15
C CYS A 34 6.32 -7.27 -4.88
N GLY A 35 5.85 -8.52 -4.96
CA GLY A 35 6.65 -9.70 -4.67
C GLY A 35 7.86 -9.89 -5.60
N ASP A 36 7.84 -9.29 -6.79
CA ASP A 36 8.98 -9.26 -7.73
C ASP A 36 10.14 -8.37 -7.27
N GLN A 37 9.96 -7.61 -6.18
CA GLN A 37 10.94 -6.67 -5.61
C GLN A 37 11.36 -5.55 -6.58
N GLU A 38 10.58 -5.28 -7.63
CA GLU A 38 10.88 -4.26 -8.64
C GLU A 38 9.69 -3.33 -8.91
N THR A 39 8.48 -3.90 -8.91
CA THR A 39 7.25 -3.19 -9.27
C THR A 39 6.67 -2.50 -8.04
N ILE A 40 6.42 -1.19 -8.14
CA ILE A 40 5.71 -0.43 -7.11
C ILE A 40 4.32 -0.12 -7.64
N VAL A 41 3.31 -0.36 -6.82
CA VAL A 41 1.90 0.01 -7.07
C VAL A 41 1.39 0.90 -5.94
N LEU A 42 0.22 1.49 -6.13
CA LEU A 42 -0.57 2.06 -5.04
C LEU A 42 -1.59 1.03 -4.57
N LEU A 43 -1.58 0.67 -3.30
CA LEU A 43 -2.49 -0.31 -2.70
C LEU A 43 -3.23 0.33 -1.53
N CYS A 44 -4.56 0.23 -1.53
CA CYS A 44 -5.38 0.66 -0.40
C CYS A 44 -5.26 -0.35 0.76
N ASP A 45 -5.07 0.13 1.98
CA ASP A 45 -4.96 -0.69 3.19
C ASP A 45 -6.30 -1.23 3.73
N GLU A 46 -7.42 -0.69 3.25
CA GLU A 46 -8.76 -1.08 3.68
C GLU A 46 -9.56 -1.89 2.65
N CYS A 47 -9.57 -1.49 1.37
CA CYS A 47 -10.45 -2.11 0.36
C CYS A 47 -9.72 -2.88 -0.75
N ASP A 48 -8.40 -3.08 -0.64
CA ASP A 48 -7.56 -3.78 -1.63
C ASP A 48 -7.61 -3.17 -3.05
N THR A 49 -8.11 -1.93 -3.22
CA THR A 49 -8.04 -1.22 -4.49
C THR A 49 -6.58 -0.94 -4.86
N VAL A 50 -6.23 -1.21 -6.11
CA VAL A 50 -4.87 -1.03 -6.63
C VAL A 50 -4.86 -0.03 -7.79
N TYR A 51 -3.81 0.78 -7.87
CA TYR A 51 -3.45 1.52 -9.08
C TYR A 51 -2.02 1.17 -9.49
N SER A 52 -1.80 0.95 -10.79
CA SER A 52 -0.47 0.66 -11.35
C SER A 52 0.50 1.83 -11.26
N SER A 53 0.00 3.06 -11.14
CA SER A 53 0.81 4.26 -11.00
C SER A 53 0.03 5.42 -10.35
N PRO A 54 0.72 6.46 -9.85
CA PRO A 54 0.07 7.69 -9.42
C PRO A 54 -0.71 8.41 -10.52
N LEU A 55 -0.32 8.26 -11.79
CA LEU A 55 -1.06 8.81 -12.92
C LEU A 55 -2.40 8.10 -13.11
N ASP A 56 -2.43 6.78 -12.92
CA ASP A 56 -3.68 6.01 -12.99
C ASP A 56 -4.61 6.37 -11.83
N LYS A 57 -4.07 6.59 -10.62
CA LYS A 57 -4.81 7.15 -9.48
C LYS A 57 -5.45 8.48 -9.85
N ASN A 58 -4.68 9.43 -10.36
CA ASN A 58 -5.18 10.77 -10.71
C ASN A 58 -6.24 10.75 -11.83
N ARG A 59 -6.25 9.71 -12.65
CA ARG A 59 -7.26 9.47 -13.69
C ARG A 59 -8.49 8.71 -13.18
N GLY A 60 -8.47 8.24 -11.93
CA GLY A 60 -9.53 7.40 -11.38
C GLY A 60 -9.62 6.02 -12.04
N ASN A 61 -8.50 5.47 -12.53
CA ASN A 61 -8.45 4.22 -13.28
C ASN A 61 -7.79 3.11 -12.45
N PRO A 62 -8.52 2.44 -11.55
CA PRO A 62 -7.96 1.35 -10.76
C PRO A 62 -7.66 0.14 -11.64
N THR A 63 -6.84 -0.77 -11.12
CA THR A 63 -6.67 -2.11 -11.65
C THR A 63 -7.23 -3.12 -10.66
N ARG A 64 -7.57 -4.31 -11.18
CA ARG A 64 -8.09 -5.39 -10.37
C ARG A 64 -6.94 -6.15 -9.71
N LEU A 65 -7.10 -6.41 -8.43
CA LEU A 65 -6.32 -7.39 -7.69
C LEU A 65 -7.06 -8.72 -7.75
N SER A 66 -6.41 -9.79 -8.20
CA SER A 66 -7.00 -11.13 -8.19
C SER A 66 -7.18 -11.64 -6.77
N ASP A 67 -8.05 -12.62 -6.60
CA ASP A 67 -8.23 -13.31 -5.33
C ASP A 67 -7.00 -14.15 -4.96
N ALA A 68 -7.05 -14.70 -3.74
CA ALA A 68 -6.11 -15.70 -3.26
C ALA A 68 -6.07 -16.93 -4.19
N PRO A 69 -4.92 -17.64 -4.29
CA PRO A 69 -3.67 -17.39 -3.57
C PRO A 69 -2.74 -16.41 -4.28
N GLU A 70 -2.96 -16.07 -5.55
CA GLU A 70 -1.94 -15.37 -6.33
C GLU A 70 -1.89 -13.86 -6.11
N TYR A 71 -3.00 -13.21 -5.71
CA TYR A 71 -3.06 -11.76 -5.48
C TYR A 71 -2.35 -10.93 -6.58
N ARG A 72 -2.67 -11.21 -7.84
CA ARG A 72 -2.06 -10.56 -9.01
C ARG A 72 -2.71 -9.22 -9.30
N VAL A 73 -1.88 -8.23 -9.57
CA VAL A 73 -2.26 -6.97 -10.19
C VAL A 73 -2.46 -7.24 -11.69
N GLU A 74 -3.70 -7.33 -12.15
CA GLU A 74 -4.03 -7.82 -13.50
C GLU A 74 -3.35 -7.00 -14.61
N ALA A 75 -3.27 -5.67 -14.46
CA ALA A 75 -2.65 -4.80 -15.47
C ALA A 75 -1.14 -5.02 -15.64
N LEU A 76 -0.47 -5.57 -14.63
CA LEU A 76 1.00 -5.73 -14.60
C LEU A 76 1.43 -7.21 -14.63
N ASN A 77 0.49 -8.14 -14.39
CA ASN A 77 0.75 -9.56 -14.21
C ASN A 77 1.79 -9.86 -13.12
N VAL A 78 1.82 -9.04 -12.06
CA VAL A 78 2.72 -9.16 -10.91
C VAL A 78 1.91 -9.43 -9.64
N SER A 79 2.43 -10.27 -8.74
CA SER A 79 1.79 -10.56 -7.45
C SER A 79 2.21 -9.57 -6.36
N ILE A 80 1.28 -9.14 -5.51
CA ILE A 80 1.62 -8.42 -4.27
C ILE A 80 2.08 -9.36 -3.14
N ALA A 81 1.89 -10.67 -3.27
CA ALA A 81 2.31 -11.63 -2.26
C ALA A 81 3.84 -11.64 -2.11
N GLY A 82 4.33 -11.63 -0.86
CA GLY A 82 5.77 -11.48 -0.58
C GLY A 82 6.30 -10.05 -0.76
N GLY A 83 5.42 -9.08 -1.05
CA GLY A 83 5.76 -7.66 -1.11
C GLY A 83 5.84 -6.99 0.26
N ARG A 84 6.05 -5.67 0.23
CA ARG A 84 6.12 -4.82 1.43
C ARG A 84 5.84 -3.35 1.07
N ASP A 85 5.67 -2.51 2.08
CA ASP A 85 5.65 -1.06 1.85
C ASP A 85 6.98 -0.60 1.21
N ALA A 86 6.87 0.26 0.21
CA ALA A 86 8.01 0.83 -0.48
C ALA A 86 8.65 1.94 0.38
N THR A 87 9.97 2.00 0.35
CA THR A 87 10.73 3.07 1.00
C THR A 87 10.67 4.36 0.18
N ARG A 88 10.95 5.50 0.83
CA ARG A 88 11.02 6.80 0.15
C ARG A 88 12.04 6.80 -0.99
N ALA A 89 13.17 6.10 -0.82
CA ALA A 89 14.21 5.99 -1.83
C ALA A 89 13.72 5.23 -3.07
N GLU A 90 12.97 4.14 -2.89
CA GLU A 90 12.40 3.36 -3.99
C GLU A 90 11.33 4.14 -4.76
N VAL A 91 10.44 4.83 -4.04
CA VAL A 91 9.44 5.72 -4.65
C VAL A 91 10.12 6.86 -5.44
N ALA A 92 11.17 7.45 -4.88
CA ALA A 92 11.95 8.49 -5.56
C ALA A 92 12.68 7.94 -6.80
N ALA A 93 13.23 6.72 -6.75
CA ALA A 93 13.91 6.08 -7.89
C ALA A 93 12.97 5.83 -9.09
N LYS A 94 11.67 5.65 -8.85
CA LYS A 94 10.64 5.59 -9.91
C LYS A 94 10.22 6.98 -10.43
N GLY A 95 10.77 8.07 -9.89
CA GLY A 95 10.36 9.44 -10.21
C GLY A 95 9.02 9.83 -9.57
N TRP A 96 8.54 9.09 -8.56
CA TRP A 96 7.22 9.30 -7.96
C TRP A 96 7.25 10.12 -6.66
N GLY A 97 8.41 10.66 -6.28
CA GLY A 97 8.57 11.42 -5.03
C GLY A 97 7.60 12.61 -4.89
N ALA A 98 7.18 13.23 -6.00
CA ALA A 98 6.23 14.34 -6.00
C ALA A 98 4.77 13.92 -5.72
N TYR A 99 4.46 12.62 -5.78
CA TYR A 99 3.13 12.07 -5.48
C TYR A 99 3.01 11.60 -4.02
N VAL A 100 4.05 11.76 -3.22
CA VAL A 100 4.01 11.45 -1.78
C VAL A 100 3.27 12.57 -1.07
N GLU A 101 2.15 12.24 -0.43
CA GLU A 101 1.34 13.18 0.34
C GLU A 101 1.67 13.14 1.84
N GLY A 102 2.22 12.03 2.35
CA GLY A 102 2.58 11.90 3.75
C GLY A 102 3.02 10.50 4.15
N GLU A 103 3.07 10.30 5.47
CA GLU A 103 3.36 9.04 6.13
C GLU A 103 2.19 8.68 7.06
N TYR A 104 1.76 7.43 7.04
CA TYR A 104 0.64 6.92 7.81
C TYR A 104 1.09 5.76 8.68
N ALA A 105 0.91 5.89 10.00
CA ALA A 105 1.14 4.81 10.95
C ALA A 105 -0.12 3.95 11.04
N TYR A 106 0.02 2.64 10.82
CA TYR A 106 -1.11 1.74 10.70
C TYR A 106 -0.84 0.41 11.39
N HIS A 107 -1.90 -0.15 11.98
CA HIS A 107 -1.85 -1.49 12.55
C HIS A 107 -1.48 -2.50 11.47
N VAL A 108 -0.33 -3.16 11.63
CA VAL A 108 0.05 -4.24 10.72
C VAL A 108 -0.91 -5.37 11.04
N LYS A 109 -2.04 -5.39 10.34
CA LYS A 109 -2.91 -6.56 10.27
C LYS A 109 -1.96 -7.66 9.81
N GLY A 110 -1.55 -8.55 10.72
CA GLY A 110 -0.57 -9.58 10.42
C GLY A 110 -1.03 -10.27 9.14
N ARG A 111 -0.35 -10.00 8.03
CA ARG A 111 -0.71 -10.55 6.71
C ARG A 111 -0.28 -12.02 6.66
N GLY A 112 -0.65 -12.79 7.67
CA GLY A 112 -0.88 -14.22 7.55
C GLY A 112 -2.21 -14.40 6.82
N ARG A 113 -2.23 -14.10 5.53
CA ARG A 113 -3.22 -14.73 4.65
C ARG A 113 -2.76 -16.20 4.54
N PRO A 114 -3.65 -17.17 4.83
CA PRO A 114 -3.31 -18.59 4.87
C PRO A 114 -2.75 -19.09 3.53
#